data_AF-A0A925LQU0-F1
#
_entry.id   AF-A0A925LQU0-F1
#
_cell.length_a   1.000
_cell.length_b   1.000
_cell.length_c   1.000
_cell.angle_alpha   90.00
_cell.angle_beta   90.00
_cell.angle_gamma   90.00
#
_symmetry.space_group_name_H-M   'P 1'
#
loop_
_entity.id
_entity.type
_entity.pdbx_description
1 polymer ?
#
loop_
_entity_poly.entity_id
_entity_poly.type
_entity_poly.pdbx_seq_one_letter_code
_entity_poly.pdbx_strand_id
1 'polypeptide(L)'
;MKFLDGAWQRRINVLSLIAWGGVGKTSLVVRWIQQRFIDRQWKDDGAPALWRYFDWSFYDQGTGSLDDANANRTGNVGDFFEQALTFFGDPDPKLPGKGKRLTDLVREQHSLLILDGMEPLQAPPNAINAGQLLDPDLH
;
A
#
# COMPACT_ATOMS: atom_id res chain seq x y z
N MET A 1 -13.61 12.46 -3.65
CA MET A 1 -14.51 11.31 -3.85
C MET A 1 -14.56 10.90 -5.31
N LYS A 2 -15.19 11.67 -6.22
CA LYS A 2 -15.37 11.31 -7.65
C LYS A 2 -14.13 10.75 -8.37
N PHE A 3 -12.94 11.26 -8.06
CA PHE A 3 -11.69 10.75 -8.64
C PHE A 3 -11.39 9.30 -8.22
N LEU A 4 -11.41 9.00 -6.92
CA LEU A 4 -11.16 7.66 -6.38
C LEU A 4 -12.27 6.69 -6.79
N ASP A 5 -13.52 7.14 -6.77
CA ASP A 5 -14.65 6.34 -7.28
C ASP A 5 -14.49 6.02 -8.76
N GLY A 6 -14.09 7.01 -9.57
CA GLY A 6 -13.86 6.81 -11.00
C GLY A 6 -12.70 5.86 -11.28
N ALA A 7 -11.59 5.96 -10.53
CA ALA A 7 -10.47 5.04 -10.65
C ALA A 7 -10.86 3.60 -10.27
N TRP A 8 -11.62 3.44 -9.18
CA TRP A 8 -12.16 2.16 -8.73
C TRP A 8 -13.09 1.51 -9.76
N GLN A 9 -14.06 2.27 -10.27
CA GLN A 9 -15.02 1.79 -11.28
C GLN A 9 -14.34 1.43 -12.60
N ARG A 10 -13.28 2.15 -12.98
CA ARG A 10 -12.51 1.89 -14.20
C ARG A 10 -11.45 0.79 -14.03
N ARG A 11 -11.36 0.15 -12.86
CA ARG A 11 -10.40 -0.92 -12.55
C ARG A 11 -8.95 -0.49 -12.80
N ILE A 12 -8.61 0.72 -12.37
CA ILE A 12 -7.22 1.15 -12.37
C ILE A 12 -6.42 0.28 -11.40
N ASN A 13 -5.40 -0.42 -11.91
CA ASN A 13 -4.61 -1.38 -11.11
C ASN A 13 -3.73 -0.71 -10.07
N VAL A 14 -3.18 0.48 -10.38
CA VAL A 14 -2.30 1.22 -9.49
C VAL A 14 -2.64 2.70 -9.58
N LEU A 15 -2.83 3.32 -8.42
CA LEU A 15 -3.10 4.74 -8.29
C LEU A 15 -2.17 5.35 -7.24
N SER A 16 -1.43 6.39 -7.61
CA SER A 16 -0.58 7.13 -6.68
C SER A 16 -1.20 8.48 -6.33
N LEU A 17 -1.34 8.76 -5.04
CA LEU A 17 -1.74 10.07 -4.52
C LEU A 17 -0.51 10.84 -4.09
N ILE A 18 -0.10 11.82 -4.91
CA ILE A 18 1.10 12.63 -4.68
C ILE A 18 0.67 14.02 -4.23
N ALA A 19 1.04 14.39 -3.00
CA ALA A 19 0.83 15.72 -2.44
C ALA A 19 1.81 15.96 -1.28
N TRP A 20 2.03 17.23 -0.96
CA TRP A 20 2.85 17.65 0.18
C TRP A 20 2.41 16.99 1.49
N GLY A 21 3.36 16.85 2.41
CA GLY A 21 3.09 16.36 3.77
C GLY A 21 2.03 17.21 4.46
N GLY A 22 1.14 16.58 5.24
CA GLY A 22 0.09 17.27 6.00
C GLY A 22 -1.12 17.75 5.19
N VAL A 23 -1.15 17.58 3.86
CA VAL A 23 -2.28 17.99 3.00
C VAL A 23 -3.54 17.11 3.19
N GLY A 24 -3.42 15.99 3.92
CA GLY A 24 -4.56 15.12 4.25
C GLY A 24 -4.79 13.99 3.25
N LYS A 25 -3.74 13.46 2.60
CA LYS A 25 -3.81 12.29 1.71
C LYS A 25 -4.48 11.10 2.40
N THR A 26 -3.97 10.74 3.59
CA THR A 26 -4.53 9.67 4.42
C THR A 26 -5.98 9.94 4.77
N SER A 27 -6.32 11.16 5.21
CA SER A 27 -7.71 11.54 5.53
C SER A 27 -8.65 11.45 4.33
N LEU A 28 -8.18 11.80 3.13
CA LEU A 28 -8.94 11.67 1.88
C LEU A 28 -9.25 10.20 1.58
N VAL A 29 -8.26 9.33 1.71
CA VAL A 29 -8.40 7.88 1.48
C VAL A 29 -9.31 7.24 2.52
N VAL A 30 -9.09 7.50 3.81
CA VAL A 30 -9.92 7.00 4.91
C VAL A 30 -11.38 7.42 4.72
N ARG A 31 -11.63 8.70 4.42
CA ARG A 31 -12.99 9.17 4.17
C ARG A 31 -13.62 8.46 2.97
N TRP A 32 -12.84 8.18 1.93
CA TRP A 32 -13.33 7.48 0.75
C TRP A 32 -13.71 6.04 1.06
N ILE A 33 -12.89 5.31 1.82
CA ILE A 33 -13.20 3.95 2.27
C ILE A 33 -14.47 3.94 3.11
N GLN A 34 -14.60 4.91 4.03
CA GLN A 34 -15.79 5.05 4.86
C GLN A 34 -17.05 5.17 3.98
N GLN A 35 -17.05 6.12 3.05
CA GLN A 35 -18.23 6.43 2.23
C GLN A 35 -18.53 5.38 1.15
N ARG A 36 -17.49 4.80 0.56
CA ARG A 36 -17.62 3.86 -0.56
C ARG A 36 -17.91 2.44 -0.08
N PHE A 37 -17.31 2.02 1.02
CA PHE A 37 -17.37 0.63 1.47
C PHE A 37 -18.05 0.49 2.84
N ILE A 38 -17.55 1.16 3.88
CA ILE A 38 -18.02 0.92 5.26
C ILE A 38 -19.50 1.31 5.43
N ASP A 39 -19.87 2.52 5.01
CA ASP A 39 -21.25 3.03 5.06
C ASP A 39 -22.21 2.20 4.22
N ARG A 40 -21.68 1.43 3.25
CA ARG A 40 -22.42 0.54 2.37
C ARG A 40 -22.32 -0.92 2.77
N GLN A 41 -21.77 -1.23 3.94
CA GLN A 41 -21.55 -2.60 4.41
C GLN A 41 -20.76 -3.47 3.41
N TRP A 42 -19.74 -2.88 2.79
CA TRP A 42 -18.90 -3.50 1.76
C TRP A 42 -19.65 -3.97 0.50
N LYS A 43 -20.88 -3.47 0.29
CA LYS A 43 -21.64 -3.70 -0.94
C LYS A 43 -21.17 -2.73 -2.02
N ASP A 44 -20.76 -3.28 -3.15
CA ASP A 44 -20.35 -2.50 -4.32
C ASP A 44 -21.47 -2.52 -5.38
N ASP A 45 -21.86 -1.35 -5.88
CA ASP A 45 -22.97 -1.24 -6.85
C ASP A 45 -22.53 -1.80 -8.21
N GLY A 46 -23.02 -2.99 -8.58
CA GLY A 46 -22.84 -3.57 -9.92
C GLY A 46 -21.45 -4.14 -10.24
N ALA A 47 -20.54 -4.11 -9.28
CA ALA A 47 -19.25 -4.78 -9.33
C ALA A 47 -19.32 -6.06 -8.48
N PRO A 48 -18.47 -7.10 -8.72
CA PRO A 48 -18.23 -8.10 -7.70
C PRO A 48 -17.92 -7.35 -6.40
N ALA A 49 -18.49 -7.78 -5.28
CA ALA A 49 -18.19 -7.19 -3.96
C ALA A 49 -16.66 -7.03 -3.79
N LEU A 50 -16.19 -6.23 -2.85
CA LEU A 50 -14.77 -6.26 -2.54
C LEU A 50 -14.45 -7.59 -1.83
N TRP A 51 -13.50 -8.39 -2.34
CA TRP A 51 -13.25 -9.73 -1.79
C TRP A 51 -12.10 -9.70 -0.76
N ARG A 52 -11.19 -8.74 -0.89
CA ARG A 52 -10.04 -8.54 -0.01
C ARG A 52 -9.68 -7.05 0.12
N TYR A 53 -9.68 -6.54 1.35
CA TYR A 53 -9.21 -5.20 1.70
C TYR A 53 -7.99 -5.35 2.62
N PHE A 54 -6.88 -4.72 2.27
CA PHE A 54 -5.68 -4.67 3.10
C PHE A 54 -5.07 -3.27 3.02
N ASP A 55 -4.75 -2.68 4.16
CA ASP A 55 -4.02 -1.43 4.25
C ASP A 55 -2.80 -1.57 5.16
N TRP A 56 -1.74 -0.84 4.80
CA TRP A 56 -0.50 -0.80 5.54
C TRP A 56 0.05 0.61 5.54
N SER A 57 0.60 1.02 6.69
CA SER A 57 1.33 2.28 6.81
C SER A 57 2.79 2.01 7.13
N PHE A 58 3.67 2.52 6.27
CA PHE A 58 5.12 2.54 6.52
C PHE A 58 5.55 3.72 7.41
N TYR A 59 4.59 4.52 7.88
CA TYR A 59 4.83 5.59 8.84
C TYR A 59 5.02 5.01 10.25
N ASP A 60 6.27 4.84 10.65
CA ASP A 60 6.62 4.36 11.99
C ASP A 60 6.42 5.46 13.05
N GLN A 61 5.64 5.17 14.10
CA GLN A 61 5.54 6.02 15.29
C GLN A 61 6.69 5.66 16.24
N GLY A 62 7.93 6.03 15.91
CA GLY A 62 9.06 5.62 16.73
C GLY A 62 10.35 6.38 16.44
N THR A 63 10.85 7.03 17.48
CA THR A 63 12.14 7.75 17.57
C THR A 63 13.34 6.82 17.40
N GLY A 64 13.65 6.42 16.16
CA GLY A 64 14.92 5.75 15.83
C GLY A 64 16.01 6.76 15.49
N SER A 65 17.24 6.52 15.93
CA SER A 65 18.42 7.29 15.47
C SER A 65 18.53 7.17 13.94
N LEU A 66 19.17 8.13 13.28
CA LEU A 66 19.42 8.09 11.83
C LEU A 66 20.17 6.82 11.38
N ASP A 67 20.95 6.21 12.29
CA ASP A 67 21.65 4.94 12.05
C ASP A 67 20.72 3.71 12.02
N ASP A 68 19.56 3.79 12.67
CA ASP A 68 18.54 2.72 12.71
C ASP A 68 17.55 2.80 11.54
N ALA A 69 17.60 3.88 10.75
CA ALA A 69 16.61 4.14 9.69
C ALA A 69 16.60 3.07 8.58
N ASN A 70 17.77 2.54 8.21
CA ASN A 70 17.85 1.46 7.20
C ASN A 70 17.39 0.11 7.75
N ALA A 71 17.72 -0.21 9.00
CA ALA A 71 17.25 -1.42 9.66
C ALA A 71 15.73 -1.39 9.87
N ASN A 72 15.18 -0.27 10.33
CA ASN A 72 13.74 -0.08 10.50
C ASN A 72 12.99 -0.08 9.17
N ARG A 73 13.53 0.52 8.09
CA ARG A 73 12.96 0.40 6.74
C ARG A 73 12.88 -1.06 6.29
N THR A 74 13.99 -1.78 6.42
CA THR A 74 14.07 -3.18 5.96
C THR A 74 13.14 -4.08 6.78
N GLY A 75 13.06 -3.87 8.10
CA GLY A 75 12.11 -4.54 8.98
C GLY A 75 10.66 -4.28 8.58
N ASN A 76 10.28 -3.02 8.41
CA ASN A 76 8.90 -2.64 8.05
C ASN A 76 8.48 -3.18 6.67
N VAL A 77 9.39 -3.17 5.68
CA VAL A 77 9.14 -3.79 4.36
C VAL A 77 8.99 -5.31 4.48
N GLY A 78 9.84 -5.96 5.27
CA GLY A 78 9.74 -7.39 5.55
C GLY A 78 8.41 -7.77 6.20
N ASP A 79 8.03 -7.03 7.24
CA ASP A 79 6.77 -7.21 7.99
C ASP A 79 5.55 -6.98 7.09
N PHE A 80 5.57 -5.92 6.27
CA PHE A 80 4.56 -5.66 5.27
C PHE A 80 4.36 -6.88 4.36
N PHE A 81 5.43 -7.38 3.75
CA PHE A 81 5.30 -8.49 2.82
C PHE A 81 4.82 -9.76 3.51
N GLU A 82 5.35 -10.08 4.70
CA GLU A 82 4.93 -11.28 5.43
C GLU A 82 3.44 -11.22 5.80
N GLN A 83 2.97 -10.08 6.30
CA GLN A 83 1.57 -9.90 6.67
C GLN A 83 0.64 -9.86 5.46
N ALA A 84 1.01 -9.14 4.40
CA ALA A 84 0.23 -9.06 3.18
C ALA A 84 0.12 -10.44 2.51
N LEU A 85 1.24 -11.16 2.34
CA LEU A 85 1.23 -12.50 1.75
C LEU A 85 0.37 -13.47 2.57
N THR A 86 0.50 -13.44 3.90
CA THR A 86 -0.35 -14.25 4.79
C THR A 86 -1.84 -13.92 4.60
N PHE A 87 -2.18 -12.62 4.56
CA PHE A 87 -3.56 -12.17 4.40
C PHE A 87 -4.17 -12.59 3.06
N PHE A 88 -3.40 -12.48 1.97
CA PHE A 88 -3.85 -12.86 0.64
C PHE A 88 -3.81 -14.38 0.38
N GLY A 89 -3.33 -15.18 1.34
CA GLY A 89 -3.40 -16.64 1.31
C GLY A 89 -2.19 -17.32 0.66
N ASP A 90 -1.02 -16.67 0.71
CA ASP A 90 0.20 -17.30 0.22
C ASP A 90 0.57 -18.54 1.07
N PRO A 91 0.95 -19.67 0.44
CA PRO A 91 1.29 -20.90 1.15
C PRO A 91 2.59 -20.81 1.96
N ASP A 92 3.53 -19.95 1.59
CA ASP A 92 4.79 -19.74 2.32
C ASP A 92 5.31 -18.29 2.18
N PRO A 93 4.88 -17.36 3.06
CA PRO A 93 5.29 -15.96 3.06
C PRO A 93 6.80 -15.70 3.16
N LYS A 94 7.60 -16.70 3.57
CA LYS A 94 9.04 -16.56 3.80
C LYS A 94 9.87 -16.79 2.54
N LEU A 95 9.28 -17.34 1.48
CA LEU A 95 9.97 -17.55 0.20
C LEU A 95 10.38 -16.21 -0.45
N PRO A 96 11.44 -16.21 -1.29
CA PRO A 96 11.84 -15.05 -2.07
C PRO A 96 10.78 -14.67 -3.12
N GLY A 97 11.00 -13.54 -3.81
CA GLY A 97 10.09 -13.07 -4.87
C GLY A 97 8.74 -12.57 -4.34
N LYS A 98 8.73 -12.05 -3.10
CA LYS A 98 7.53 -11.63 -2.36
C LYS A 98 6.65 -10.65 -3.16
N GLY A 99 7.26 -9.66 -3.83
CA GLY A 99 6.54 -8.67 -4.64
C GLY A 99 5.74 -9.27 -5.79
N LYS A 100 6.33 -10.20 -6.55
CA LYS A 100 5.63 -10.88 -7.66
C LYS A 100 4.50 -11.75 -7.13
N ARG A 101 4.76 -12.54 -6.08
CA ARG A 101 3.76 -13.43 -5.48
C ARG A 101 2.57 -12.66 -4.91
N LEU A 102 2.83 -11.58 -4.18
CA LEU A 102 1.78 -10.70 -3.67
C LEU A 102 0.97 -10.11 -4.85
N THR A 103 1.64 -9.68 -5.91
CA THR A 103 0.96 -9.17 -7.11
C THR A 103 0.05 -10.21 -7.76
N ASP A 104 0.50 -11.46 -7.89
CA ASP A 104 -0.29 -12.54 -8.45
C ASP A 104 -1.54 -12.80 -7.59
N LEU A 105 -1.38 -12.92 -6.27
CA LEU A 105 -2.48 -13.14 -5.33
C LEU A 105 -3.49 -11.98 -5.30
N VAL A 106 -3.02 -10.73 -5.30
CA VAL A 106 -3.89 -9.55 -5.33
C VAL A 106 -4.76 -9.51 -6.58
N ARG A 107 -4.26 -10.02 -7.71
CA ARG A 107 -4.96 -10.05 -9.02
C ARG A 107 -5.98 -11.18 -9.15
N GLU A 108 -5.88 -12.24 -8.35
CA GLU A 108 -6.83 -13.36 -8.40
C GLU A 108 -8.25 -12.97 -7.98
N GLN A 109 -8.38 -11.91 -7.18
CA GLN A 109 -9.65 -11.45 -6.64
C GLN A 109 -9.80 -9.94 -6.77
N HIS A 110 -11.03 -9.48 -6.63
CA HIS A 110 -11.32 -8.05 -6.61
C HIS A 110 -10.83 -7.44 -5.28
N SER A 111 -9.61 -6.92 -5.30
CA SER A 111 -8.85 -6.52 -4.11
C SER A 111 -8.57 -5.01 -4.07
N LEU A 112 -8.50 -4.46 -2.86
CA LEU A 112 -8.04 -3.10 -2.59
C LEU A 112 -6.86 -3.19 -1.62
N LEU A 113 -5.67 -2.84 -2.11
CA LEU A 113 -4.43 -2.75 -1.34
C LEU A 113 -4.04 -1.27 -1.22
N ILE A 114 -3.87 -0.77 0.01
CA ILE A 114 -3.49 0.62 0.27
C ILE A 114 -2.15 0.65 0.99
N LEU A 115 -1.19 1.38 0.41
CA LEU A 115 0.12 1.61 1.00
C LEU A 115 0.24 3.09 1.34
N ASP A 116 0.25 3.43 2.62
CA ASP A 116 0.43 4.79 3.12
C ASP A 116 1.85 4.98 3.69
N GLY A 117 2.30 6.23 3.72
CA GLY A 117 3.58 6.57 4.35
C GLY A 117 4.81 6.02 3.62
N MET A 118 4.77 5.88 2.29
CA MET A 118 5.87 5.34 1.47
C MET A 118 7.13 6.23 1.44
N GLU A 119 7.07 7.45 1.98
CA GLU A 119 8.16 8.44 1.94
C GLU A 119 9.49 7.92 2.52
N PRO A 120 9.53 7.17 3.63
CA PRO A 120 10.75 6.55 4.09
C PRO A 120 11.27 5.53 3.09
N LEU A 121 10.47 4.87 2.26
CA LEU A 121 11.01 3.89 1.31
C LEU A 121 11.64 4.55 0.07
N GLN A 122 11.61 5.88 -0.04
CA GLN A 122 12.08 6.60 -1.22
C GLN A 122 13.48 7.17 -1.05
N ALA A 123 14.17 7.33 -2.17
CA ALA A 123 15.40 8.10 -2.25
C ALA A 123 15.14 9.55 -1.82
N PRO A 124 16.05 10.13 -1.02
CA PRO A 124 15.84 11.47 -0.47
C PRO A 124 15.83 12.52 -1.59
N PRO A 125 15.20 13.70 -1.36
CA PRO A 125 15.00 14.72 -2.40
C PRO A 125 16.28 15.26 -3.05
N ASN A 126 17.42 15.13 -2.36
CA ASN A 126 18.73 15.60 -2.82
C ASN A 126 19.54 14.52 -3.57
N ALA A 127 19.02 13.30 -3.73
CA ALA A 127 19.67 12.24 -4.49
C ALA A 127 19.34 12.34 -6.00
N ILE A 128 20.23 11.80 -6.85
CA ILE A 128 20.02 11.73 -8.32
C ILE A 128 18.73 10.97 -8.66
N ASN A 129 18.37 9.99 -7.83
CA ASN A 129 17.20 9.14 -7.96
C ASN A 129 16.05 9.54 -7.03
N ALA A 130 15.98 10.81 -6.59
CA ALA A 130 14.97 11.32 -5.67
C ALA A 130 13.54 10.79 -5.96
N GLY A 131 12.87 10.28 -4.93
CA GLY A 131 11.51 9.74 -5.03
C GLY A 131 11.41 8.30 -5.56
N GLN A 132 12.50 7.70 -6.07
CA GLN A 132 12.50 6.28 -6.42
C GLN A 132 12.44 5.41 -5.17
N LEU A 133 11.67 4.31 -5.23
CA LEU A 133 11.67 3.31 -4.17
C LEU A 133 13.05 2.65 -4.08
N LEU A 134 13.60 2.64 -2.87
CA LEU A 134 14.84 1.97 -2.54
C LEU A 134 14.48 0.56 -2.09
N ASP A 135 14.52 -0.39 -3.02
CA ASP A 135 14.37 -1.82 -2.73
C ASP A 135 15.60 -2.55 -3.30
N PRO A 136 16.38 -3.29 -2.49
CA PRO A 136 17.47 -4.11 -3.00
C PRO A 136 17.01 -5.22 -3.96
N ASP A 137 15.73 -5.60 -3.95
CA ASP A 137 15.16 -6.65 -4.82
C ASP A 137 14.51 -6.12 -6.11
N LEU A 138 14.56 -4.80 -6.39
CA LEU A 138 13.98 -4.17 -7.60
C LEU A 138 14.89 -4.22 -8.84
N HIS A 139 15.92 -5.07 -8.87
CA HIS A 139 16.91 -5.17 -9.95
C HIS A 139 16.59 -6.23 -11.01
#